data_AF-A0A2N1R633-F1
#
_entry.id   AF-A0A2N1R633-F1
#
_cell.length_a   1.000
_cell.length_b   1.000
_cell.length_c   1.000
_cell.angle_alpha   90.00
_cell.angle_beta   90.00
_cell.angle_gamma   90.00
#
_symmetry.space_group_name_H-M   'P 1'
#
loop_
_entity.id
_entity.type
_entity.pdbx_description
1 polymer ?
#
loop_
_entity_poly.entity_id
_entity_poly.type
_entity_poly.pdbx_seq_one_letter_code
_entity_poly.pdbx_strand_id
1 'polypeptide(L)' 'SAEESVIRVPPGSTLADAERILIRETLAAQGGNKSRTAEILGIGRKTLYQKIQDYKLEPGHE' A
#
# COMPACT_ATOMS: atom_id res chain seq x y z
N SER A 1 -9.56 14.24 -15.69
CA SER A 1 -10.05 14.36 -14.31
C SER A 1 -9.32 13.33 -13.49
N ALA A 2 -8.27 13.74 -12.77
CA ALA A 2 -7.55 12.81 -11.89
C ALA A 2 -8.44 12.62 -10.66
N GLU A 3 -9.15 11.51 -10.59
CA GLU A 3 -9.95 11.16 -9.43
C GLU A 3 -8.99 11.06 -8.24
N GLU A 4 -9.19 11.94 -7.26
CA GLU A 4 -8.44 11.95 -6.02
C GLU A 4 -8.84 10.67 -5.26
N SER A 5 -8.05 9.59 -5.39
CA SER A 5 -8.32 8.34 -4.69
C SER A 5 -8.26 8.57 -3.18
N VAL A 6 -9.43 8.61 -2.55
CA VAL A 6 -9.54 8.81 -1.10
C VAL A 6 -9.32 7.49 -0.37
N ILE A 7 -8.23 7.40 0.39
CA ILE A 7 -7.97 6.27 1.27
C ILE A 7 -8.60 6.55 2.64
N ARG A 8 -9.53 5.70 3.07
CA ARG A 8 -10.21 5.84 4.38
C ARG A 8 -9.48 5.02 5.44
N VAL A 9 -8.97 5.69 6.46
CA VAL A 9 -8.39 5.07 7.66
C VAL A 9 -9.29 5.40 8.86
N PRO A 10 -9.85 4.39 9.56
CA PRO A 10 -10.74 4.67 10.68
C PRO A 10 -9.96 5.27 11.88
N PRO A 11 -10.55 6.24 12.60
CA PRO A 11 -9.94 6.79 13.80
C PRO A 11 -9.81 5.70 14.87
N GLY A 12 -8.63 5.59 15.48
CA GLY A 12 -8.29 4.52 16.41
C GLY A 12 -7.46 3.38 15.79
N SER A 13 -7.28 3.36 14.47
CA SER A 13 -6.31 2.48 13.82
C SER A 13 -4.89 2.81 14.27
N THR A 14 -4.08 1.76 14.43
CA THR A 14 -2.64 1.93 14.64
C THR A 14 -1.99 2.46 13.37
N LEU A 15 -0.82 3.07 13.52
CA LEU A 15 -0.05 3.53 12.36
C LEU A 15 0.26 2.38 11.39
N ALA A 16 0.50 1.16 11.92
CA ALA A 16 0.72 -0.04 11.11
C ALA A 16 -0.51 -0.42 10.28
N ASP A 17 -1.72 -0.28 10.84
CA ASP A 17 -2.96 -0.57 10.12
C ASP A 17 -3.24 0.47 9.03
N ALA A 18 -3.04 1.75 9.35
CA ALA A 18 -3.12 2.84 8.37
C ALA A 18 -2.14 2.63 7.20
N GLU A 19 -0.90 2.26 7.51
CA GLU A 19 0.15 2.02 6.53
C GLU A 19 -0.13 0.79 5.67
N ARG A 20 -0.68 -0.28 6.27
CA ARG A 20 -1.15 -1.47 5.54
C ARG A 20 -2.21 -1.11 4.51
N ILE A 21 -3.21 -0.30 4.91
CA ILE A 21 -4.26 0.18 4.00
C ILE A 21 -3.62 1.01 2.89
N LEU A 22 -2.74 1.96 3.23
CA LEU A 22 -2.05 2.80 2.25
C LEU A 22 -1.28 1.98 1.20
N ILE A 23 -0.51 0.99 1.66
CA ILE A 23 0.28 0.12 0.79
C ILE A 23 -0.62 -0.69 -0.13
N ARG A 24 -1.70 -1.27 0.40
CA ARG A 24 -2.64 -2.08 -0.37
C ARG A 24 -3.35 -1.26 -1.45
N GLU A 25 -3.94 -0.13 -1.07
CA GLU A 25 -4.70 0.73 -1.99
C GLU A 25 -3.77 1.31 -3.07
N THR A 26 -2.58 1.76 -2.69
CA THR A 26 -1.59 2.27 -3.64
C THR A 26 -1.13 1.17 -4.59
N LEU A 27 -0.86 -0.04 -4.08
CA LEU A 27 -0.46 -1.18 -4.90
C LEU A 27 -1.56 -1.56 -5.90
N ALA A 28 -2.82 -1.58 -5.48
CA ALA A 28 -3.96 -1.84 -6.34
C ALA A 28 -4.12 -0.74 -7.41
N ALA A 29 -4.01 0.53 -7.02
CA ALA A 29 -4.06 1.66 -7.95
C ALA A 29 -2.90 1.65 -8.96
N GLN A 30 -1.75 1.08 -8.59
CA GLN A 30 -0.60 0.90 -9.48
C GLN A 30 -0.60 -0.45 -10.22
N GLY A 31 -1.68 -1.23 -10.16
CA GLY A 31 -1.80 -2.52 -10.86
C GLY A 31 -0.74 -3.54 -10.42
N GLY A 32 -0.37 -3.55 -9.15
CA GLY A 32 0.63 -4.47 -8.60
C GLY A 32 2.09 -4.03 -8.78
N ASN A 33 2.34 -2.84 -9.34
CA ASN A 33 3.70 -2.34 -9.55
C ASN A 33 4.35 -1.89 -8.24
N LYS A 34 5.16 -2.77 -7.66
CA LYS A 34 5.80 -2.57 -6.35
C LYS A 34 6.86 -1.46 -6.37
N SER A 35 7.61 -1.33 -7.46
CA SER A 35 8.62 -0.26 -7.60
C SER A 35 7.95 1.10 -7.56
N ARG A 36 6.92 1.30 -8.38
CA ARG A 36 6.20 2.58 -8.46
C ARG A 36 5.42 2.88 -7.17
N THR A 37 4.88 1.85 -6.53
CA THR A 37 4.23 1.97 -5.21
C THR A 37 5.22 2.44 -4.14
N ALA A 38 6.44 1.91 -4.12
CA ALA A 38 7.47 2.33 -3.17
C ALA A 38 7.86 3.80 -3.39
N GLU A 39 8.00 4.21 -4.65
CA GLU A 39 8.30 5.61 -5.01
C GLU A 39 7.18 6.57 -4.61
N ILE A 40 5.92 6.20 -4.87
CA ILE A 40 4.75 7.01 -4.50
C ILE A 40 4.62 7.15 -2.98
N LEU A 41 4.84 6.07 -2.24
CA LEU A 41 4.79 6.07 -0.78
C LEU A 41 6.05 6.68 -0.13
N GLY A 42 7.09 6.98 -0.91
CA GLY A 42 8.36 7.52 -0.42
C GLY A 42 9.15 6.54 0.46
N ILE A 43 8.92 5.23 0.33
CA ILE A 43 9.61 4.20 1.11
C ILE A 43 10.58 3.40 0.24
N GLY A 44 11.62 2.84 0.85
CA GLY A 44 12.54 1.96 0.14
C GLY A 44 11.85 0.69 -0.36
N ARG A 45 12.22 0.21 -1.56
CA ARG A 45 11.70 -1.05 -2.13
C ARG A 45 11.81 -2.25 -1.18
N LYS A 46 12.92 -2.35 -0.43
CA LYS A 46 13.13 -3.39 0.59
C LYS A 46 12.13 -3.27 1.74
N THR A 47 11.82 -2.05 2.16
CA THR A 47 10.83 -1.76 3.21
C THR A 47 9.43 -2.11 2.73
N LEU A 48 9.06 -1.71 1.50
CA LEU A 48 7.78 -2.10 0.91
C LEU A 48 7.66 -3.64 0.84
N TYR A 49 8.70 -4.34 0.38
CA TYR A 49 8.68 -5.79 0.27
C TYR A 49 8.47 -6.49 1.62
N GLN A 50 9.21 -6.06 2.65
CA GLN A 50 9.03 -6.56 4.02
C GLN A 50 7.61 -6.28 4.53
N LYS A 51 7.06 -5.08 4.31
CA LYS A 51 5.70 -4.73 4.74
C LYS A 51 4.64 -5.53 3.99
N ILE A 52 4.82 -5.77 2.69
CA ILE A 52 3.93 -6.63 1.90
C ILE A 52 3.90 -8.06 2.48
N GLN A 53 5.07 -8.59 2.83
CA GLN A 53 5.19 -9.92 3.45
C GLN A 53 4.60 -9.96 4.88
N ASP A 54 4.95 -8.98 5.71
CA ASP A 54 4.51 -8.85 7.11
C ASP A 54 2.98 -8.73 7.21
N TYR A 55 2.40 -7.91 6.32
CA TYR A 55 0.96 -7.70 6.25
C TYR A 55 0.22 -8.71 5.39
N LYS A 56 0.92 -9.72 4.85
CA LYS A 56 0.38 -10.73 3.92
C LYS A 56 -0.48 -10.10 2.82
N LEU A 57 -0.01 -8.98 2.28
CA LEU A 57 -0.64 -8.28 1.16
C LEU A 57 -0.26 -9.00 -0.13
N GLU A 58 -0.70 -10.24 -0.28
CA GLU A 58 -0.42 -11.00 -1.49
C GLU A 58 -1.18 -10.33 -2.65
N PRO A 59 -0.51 -10.02 -3.79
CA PRO A 59 -1.25 -9.76 -5.01
C PRO A 59 -2.01 -11.06 -5.30
N GLY A 60 -3.34 -11.01 -5.35
CA GLY A 60 -4.19 -12.17 -5.52
C GLY A 60 -3.62 -13.13 -6.57
N HIS A 61 -3.24 -14.31 -6.11
CA HIS A 61 -3.21 -15.49 -6.97
C HIS A 61 -4.68 -15.90 -7.12
N GLU A 62 -5.34 -15.39 -8.15
CA GLU A 62 -6.51 -16.04 -8.75
C GLU A 62 -6.06 -16.84 -9.97
#